data_AF-A0A126Z612-F1
#
_entry.id   AF-A0A126Z612-F1
#
_cell.length_a   1.000
_cell.length_b   1.000
_cell.length_c   1.000
_cell.angle_alpha   90.00
_cell.angle_beta   90.00
_cell.angle_gamma   90.00
#
_symmetry.space_group_name_H-M   'P 1'
#
loop_
_entity.id
_entity.type
_entity.pdbx_description
1 polymer ?
#
loop_
_entity_poly.entity_id
_entity_poly.type
_entity_poly.pdbx_seq_one_letter_code
_entity_poly.pdbx_strand_id
1 'polypeptide(L)'
;MGLFKSAEEKAASEKQKAKAKAEAAERKAQDRYLRSPIGKATSARERGDSLLEVVLKVEDDGGRTLSDIEAVGWQLDRAGYAYDVSVSSLGNSDDQVSSVYSQSILTGVYLFRRT
;
A
#
# COMPACT_ATOMS: atom_id res chain seq x y z
N MET A 1 13.11 36.90 -35.00
CA MET A 1 13.43 37.53 -33.70
C MET A 1 13.26 36.47 -32.63
N GLY A 2 14.35 35.78 -32.27
CA GLY A 2 14.32 34.63 -31.36
C GLY A 2 14.14 35.08 -29.90
N LEU A 3 13.08 34.59 -29.25
CA LEU A 3 12.82 34.79 -27.83
C LEU A 3 13.79 33.93 -26.99
N PHE A 4 15.00 34.42 -26.76
CA PHE A 4 15.88 33.86 -25.74
C PHE A 4 15.45 34.41 -24.39
N LYS A 5 14.76 33.58 -23.59
CA LYS A 5 14.52 33.87 -22.18
C LYS A 5 15.86 34.07 -21.47
N SER A 6 16.01 35.15 -20.72
CA SER A 6 17.21 35.42 -19.91
C SER A 6 17.53 34.24 -19.00
N ALA A 7 18.82 33.97 -18.77
CA ALA A 7 19.30 32.85 -17.94
C ALA A 7 18.62 32.80 -16.56
N GLU A 8 18.24 33.97 -16.02
CA GLU A 8 17.55 34.13 -14.76
C GLU A 8 16.10 33.60 -14.78
N GLU A 9 15.36 33.80 -15.87
CA GLU A 9 13.98 33.31 -16.01
C GLU A 9 13.95 31.78 -16.23
N LYS A 10 14.99 31.24 -16.87
CA LYS A 10 15.19 29.79 -17.00
C LYS A 10 15.48 29.14 -15.64
N ALA A 11 16.38 29.75 -14.86
CA ALA A 11 16.72 29.27 -13.52
C ALA A 11 15.52 29.37 -12.52
N ALA A 12 14.70 30.41 -12.63
CA ALA A 12 13.49 30.54 -11.81
C ALA A 12 12.43 29.49 -12.15
N SER A 13 12.22 29.20 -13.45
CA SER A 13 11.33 28.13 -13.90
C SER A 13 11.80 26.75 -13.46
N GLU A 14 13.11 26.48 -13.50
CA GLU A 14 13.68 25.22 -13.00
C GLU A 14 13.52 25.07 -11.49
N LYS A 15 13.72 26.14 -10.71
CA LYS A 15 13.47 26.12 -9.26
C LYS A 15 11.98 25.88 -8.93
N GLN A 16 11.06 26.51 -9.66
CA GLN A 16 9.62 26.26 -9.48
C GLN A 16 9.23 24.82 -9.85
N LYS A 17 9.74 24.29 -10.96
CA LYS A 17 9.51 22.89 -11.36
C LYS A 17 10.11 21.90 -10.36
N ALA A 18 11.29 22.19 -9.81
CA ALA A 18 11.91 21.37 -8.77
C ALA A 18 11.10 21.36 -7.48
N LYS A 19 10.61 22.52 -7.02
CA LYS A 19 9.70 22.62 -5.87
C LYS A 19 8.40 21.85 -6.10
N ALA A 20 7.73 22.09 -7.23
CA ALA A 20 6.48 21.38 -7.55
C ALA A 20 6.68 19.85 -7.64
N LYS A 21 7.83 19.40 -8.16
CA LYS A 21 8.18 17.97 -8.21
C LYS A 21 8.46 17.38 -6.82
N ALA A 22 9.12 18.14 -5.94
CA ALA A 22 9.33 17.74 -4.56
C ALA A 22 8.00 17.62 -3.80
N GLU A 23 7.14 18.63 -3.89
CA GLU A 23 5.81 18.63 -3.26
C GLU A 23 4.94 17.48 -3.78
N ALA A 24 4.99 17.19 -5.09
CA ALA A 24 4.27 16.05 -5.67
C ALA A 24 4.83 14.70 -5.20
N ALA A 25 6.15 14.59 -4.99
CA ALA A 25 6.78 13.39 -4.46
C ALA A 25 6.41 13.17 -2.98
N GLU A 26 6.38 14.23 -2.18
CA GLU A 26 5.95 14.20 -0.78
C GLU A 26 4.48 13.78 -0.65
N ARG A 27 3.58 14.35 -1.47
CA ARG A 27 2.17 13.94 -1.49
C ARG A 27 2.01 12.47 -1.83
N LYS A 28 2.77 11.96 -2.81
CA LYS A 28 2.77 10.53 -3.16
C LYS A 28 3.36 9.65 -2.05
N ALA A 29 4.32 10.16 -1.29
CA ALA A 29 4.86 9.43 -0.13
C ALA A 29 3.82 9.35 0.99
N GLN A 30 3.13 10.45 1.28
CA GLN A 30 2.05 10.50 2.28
C GLN A 30 0.87 9.60 1.89
N ASP A 31 0.39 9.65 0.65
CA ASP A 31 -0.70 8.77 0.19
C ASP A 31 -0.31 7.28 0.27
N ARG A 32 0.94 6.94 -0.08
CA ARG A 32 1.45 5.57 0.10
C ARG A 32 1.50 5.17 1.58
N TYR A 33 1.92 6.07 2.46
CA TYR A 33 1.95 5.81 3.89
C TYR A 33 0.54 5.60 4.44
N LEU A 34 -0.42 6.47 4.11
CA LEU A 34 -1.81 6.34 4.56
C LEU A 34 -2.49 5.05 4.07
N ARG A 35 -2.09 4.55 2.90
CA ARG A 35 -2.57 3.25 2.38
C ARG A 35 -1.87 2.05 2.99
N SER A 36 -0.69 2.24 3.59
CA SER A 36 0.06 1.17 4.24
C SER A 36 -0.68 0.65 5.47
N PRO A 37 -0.45 -0.61 5.88
CA PRO A 37 -1.04 -1.16 7.09
C PRO A 37 -0.76 -0.32 8.35
N ILE A 38 0.46 0.20 8.47
CA ILE A 38 0.88 1.04 9.60
C ILE A 38 0.14 2.38 9.58
N GLY A 39 0.06 3.06 8.42
CA GLY A 39 -0.67 4.32 8.31
C GLY A 39 -2.16 4.17 8.64
N LYS A 40 -2.78 3.07 8.17
CA LYS A 40 -4.16 2.72 8.55
C LYS A 40 -4.30 2.50 10.06
N ALA A 41 -3.35 1.80 10.68
CA ALA A 41 -3.34 1.56 12.12
C ALA A 41 -3.20 2.86 12.93
N THR A 42 -2.30 3.75 12.53
CA THR A 42 -2.13 5.08 13.13
C THR A 42 -3.43 5.88 13.04
N SER A 43 -4.01 5.99 11.84
CA SER A 43 -5.24 6.76 11.65
C SER A 43 -6.43 6.14 12.39
N ALA A 44 -6.54 4.82 12.46
CA ALA A 44 -7.60 4.16 13.23
C ALA A 44 -7.50 4.47 14.73
N ARG A 45 -6.28 4.51 15.28
CA ARG A 45 -6.04 4.88 16.67
C ARG A 45 -6.41 6.34 16.93
N GLU A 46 -6.02 7.24 16.04
CA GLU A 46 -6.34 8.67 16.12
C GLU A 46 -7.85 8.92 16.06
N ARG A 47 -8.58 8.14 15.25
CA ARG A 47 -10.06 8.19 15.19
C ARG A 47 -10.74 7.66 16.46
N GLY A 48 -10.02 6.95 17.32
CA GLY A 48 -10.58 6.35 18.53
C GLY A 48 -11.13 4.94 18.33
N ASP A 49 -10.79 4.27 17.24
CA ASP A 49 -11.26 2.91 16.97
C ASP A 49 -10.77 1.95 18.08
N SER A 50 -11.64 1.01 18.49
CA SER A 50 -11.32 0.01 19.53
C SER A 50 -10.75 -1.28 18.94
N LEU A 51 -11.06 -1.54 17.68
CA LEU A 51 -10.65 -2.73 16.92
C LEU A 51 -10.04 -2.30 15.59
N LEU A 52 -9.03 -3.05 15.15
CA LEU A 52 -8.40 -2.89 13.86
C LEU A 52 -8.23 -4.27 13.23
N GLU A 53 -8.79 -4.45 12.04
CA GLU A 53 -8.54 -5.64 11.21
C GLU A 53 -7.48 -5.31 10.16
N VAL A 54 -6.49 -6.19 10.04
CA VAL A 54 -5.44 -6.07 9.04
C VAL A 54 -5.31 -7.39 8.29
N VAL A 55 -5.45 -7.31 6.97
CA VAL A 55 -5.28 -8.45 6.06
C VAL A 55 -3.92 -8.31 5.39
N LEU A 56 -3.02 -9.26 5.64
CA LEU A 56 -1.66 -9.28 5.11
C LEU A 56 -1.39 -10.61 4.43
N LYS A 57 -0.63 -10.58 3.33
CA LYS A 57 -0.07 -11.82 2.79
C LYS A 57 0.94 -12.38 3.79
N VAL A 58 0.91 -13.70 3.98
CA VAL A 58 1.89 -14.38 4.81
C VAL A 58 3.17 -14.52 3.99
N GLU A 59 3.95 -13.44 3.98
CA GLU A 59 5.28 -13.32 3.38
C GLU A 59 6.29 -12.93 4.47
N ASP A 60 7.59 -12.99 4.16
CA ASP A 60 8.69 -12.78 5.13
C ASP A 60 8.57 -11.45 5.91
N ASP A 61 8.05 -10.39 5.27
CA ASP A 61 7.88 -9.06 5.87
C ASP A 61 6.59 -8.88 6.71
N GLY A 62 5.70 -9.89 6.74
CA GLY A 62 4.44 -9.83 7.47
C GLY A 62 4.64 -9.65 8.97
N GLY A 63 5.58 -10.38 9.56
CA GLY A 63 5.89 -10.31 10.99
C GLY A 63 6.36 -8.92 11.43
N ARG A 64 7.19 -8.27 10.62
CA ARG A 64 7.68 -6.92 10.91
C ARG A 64 6.53 -5.91 10.93
N THR A 65 5.64 -6.00 9.95
CA THR A 65 4.47 -5.12 9.86
C THR A 65 3.55 -5.24 11.08
N LEU A 66 3.35 -6.46 11.59
CA LEU A 66 2.57 -6.69 12.81
C LEU A 66 3.24 -6.02 14.02
N SER A 67 4.55 -6.20 14.19
CA SER A 67 5.31 -5.56 15.27
C SER A 67 5.26 -4.02 15.21
N ASP A 68 5.33 -3.45 14.01
CA ASP A 68 5.21 -1.99 13.81
C ASP A 68 3.80 -1.50 14.19
N ILE A 69 2.75 -2.28 13.90
CA ILE A 69 1.37 -1.97 14.32
C ILE A 69 1.25 -2.04 15.86
N GLU A 70 1.88 -3.01 16.50
CA GLU A 70 1.89 -3.08 17.97
C GLU A 70 2.66 -1.91 18.61
N ALA A 71 3.72 -1.42 17.99
CA ALA A 71 4.45 -0.22 18.43
C ALA A 71 3.61 1.07 18.36
N VAL A 72 2.62 1.13 17.46
CA VAL A 72 1.59 2.19 17.43
C VAL A 72 0.63 2.08 18.63
N GLY A 73 0.71 0.98 19.38
CA GLY A 73 -0.06 0.66 20.59
C GLY A 73 -1.34 -0.12 20.30
N TRP A 74 -1.38 -0.84 19.18
CA TRP A 74 -2.34 -1.92 19.02
C TRP A 74 -1.80 -3.16 19.73
N GLN A 75 -2.66 -4.10 20.10
CA GLN A 75 -2.26 -5.40 20.62
C GLN A 75 -2.95 -6.48 19.82
N LEU A 76 -2.19 -7.44 19.32
CA LEU A 76 -2.77 -8.54 18.57
C LEU A 76 -3.63 -9.42 19.49
N ASP A 77 -4.91 -9.57 19.15
CA ASP A 77 -5.87 -10.38 19.91
C ASP A 77 -6.12 -11.73 19.23
N ARG A 78 -6.30 -11.72 17.90
CA ARG A 78 -6.57 -12.93 17.11
C ARG A 78 -5.85 -12.91 15.77
N ALA A 79 -5.32 -14.07 15.38
CA ALA A 79 -4.81 -14.32 14.04
C ALA A 79 -5.60 -15.47 13.39
N GLY A 80 -6.05 -15.26 12.16
CA GLY A 80 -6.67 -16.25 11.30
C GLY A 80 -5.90 -16.34 9.97
N TYR A 81 -6.03 -17.47 9.28
CA TYR A 81 -5.39 -17.69 7.99
C TYR A 81 -6.40 -18.19 6.98
N ALA A 82 -6.35 -17.65 5.77
CA ALA A 82 -7.19 -18.04 4.66
C ALA A 82 -6.34 -18.17 3.39
N TYR A 83 -6.75 -19.07 2.48
CA TYR A 83 -6.16 -19.14 1.15
C TYR A 83 -7.00 -18.29 0.20
N ASP A 84 -6.37 -17.26 -0.37
CA ASP A 84 -6.95 -16.55 -1.50
C ASP A 84 -6.68 -17.35 -2.77
N VAL A 85 -7.73 -17.98 -3.31
CA VAL A 85 -7.63 -18.86 -4.49
C VAL A 85 -8.14 -18.10 -5.71
N SER A 86 -7.22 -17.73 -6.59
CA SER A 86 -7.55 -17.17 -7.90
C SER A 86 -7.58 -18.30 -8.94
N VAL A 87 -8.72 -18.47 -9.60
CA VAL A 87 -8.91 -19.42 -10.70
C VAL A 87 -9.09 -18.64 -11.99
N SER A 88 -8.16 -18.80 -12.92
CA SER A 88 -8.20 -18.17 -14.24
C SER A 88 -8.31 -19.26 -15.29
N SER A 89 -9.33 -19.16 -16.14
CA SER A 89 -9.51 -20.03 -17.30
C SER A 89 -9.26 -19.21 -18.57
N LEU A 90 -8.25 -19.58 -19.34
CA LEU A 90 -8.04 -19.04 -20.68
C LEU A 90 -8.67 -20.02 -21.68
N GLY A 91 -9.76 -19.60 -22.31
CA GLY A 91 -10.36 -20.29 -23.44
C GLY A 91 -9.92 -19.63 -24.74
N ASN A 92 -9.35 -20.41 -25.66
CA ASN A 92 -9.15 -19.95 -27.03
C ASN A 92 -10.48 -20.11 -27.79
N SER A 93 -10.81 -19.20 -28.70
CA SER A 93 -12.07 -19.18 -29.47
C SER A 93 -12.29 -20.41 -30.38
N ASP A 94 -11.33 -21.33 -30.44
CA ASP A 94 -11.28 -22.50 -31.31
C ASP A 94 -11.18 -23.76 -30.44
N ASP A 95 -12.25 -24.05 -29.68
CA ASP A 95 -12.65 -25.34 -29.09
C ASP A 95 -11.57 -26.37 -28.66
N GLN A 96 -10.37 -25.96 -28.23
CA GLN A 96 -9.36 -26.87 -27.72
C GLN A 96 -8.52 -26.26 -26.59
N VAL A 97 -8.50 -27.03 -25.49
CA VAL A 97 -7.71 -26.90 -24.25
C VAL A 97 -8.05 -25.68 -23.39
N SER A 98 -8.90 -25.89 -22.39
CA SER A 98 -8.99 -25.00 -21.22
C SER A 98 -7.80 -25.25 -20.30
N SER A 99 -6.81 -24.37 -20.30
CA SER A 99 -5.81 -24.38 -19.23
C SER A 99 -6.41 -23.68 -18.01
N VAL A 100 -6.59 -24.45 -16.93
CA VAL A 100 -7.05 -23.93 -15.63
C VAL A 100 -5.83 -23.67 -14.79
N TYR A 101 -5.54 -22.40 -14.52
CA TYR A 101 -4.50 -21.99 -13.58
C TYR A 101 -5.15 -21.66 -12.25
N SER A 102 -4.73 -22.35 -11.19
CA SER A 102 -5.09 -22.01 -9.82
C SER A 102 -3.85 -21.50 -9.10
N GLN A 103 -3.92 -20.27 -8.58
CA GLN A 103 -2.92 -19.71 -7.68
C GLN A 103 -3.57 -19.51 -6.32
N SER A 104 -2.93 -20.05 -5.28
CA SER A 104 -3.37 -19.90 -3.90
C SER A 104 -2.33 -19.09 -3.12
N ILE A 105 -2.74 -17.97 -2.55
CA ILE A 105 -1.87 -17.14 -1.71
C ILE A 105 -2.38 -17.23 -0.26
N LEU A 106 -1.50 -17.66 0.66
CA LEU A 106 -1.81 -17.66 2.08
C LEU A 106 -1.89 -16.22 2.58
N THR A 107 -3.06 -15.86 3.10
CA THR A 107 -3.37 -14.53 3.63
C THR A 107 -3.73 -14.65 5.10
N GLY A 108 -3.05 -13.89 5.94
CA GLY A 108 -3.34 -13.75 7.36
C GLY A 108 -4.33 -12.61 7.61
N VAL A 109 -5.33 -12.88 8.44
CA VAL A 109 -6.29 -11.90 8.96
C VAL A 109 -5.98 -11.69 10.43
N TYR A 110 -5.55 -10.48 10.78
CA TYR A 110 -5.10 -10.14 12.12
C TYR A 110 -6.05 -9.12 12.74
N LEU A 111 -6.61 -9.48 13.89
CA LEU A 111 -7.47 -8.59 14.68
C LEU A 111 -6.67 -8.03 15.85
N PHE A 112 -6.62 -6.71 15.90
CA PHE A 112 -5.97 -5.97 16.96
C PHE A 112 -7.00 -5.26 17.82
N ARG A 113 -6.70 -5.19 19.13
CA ARG A 113 -7.39 -4.36 20.12
C ARG A 113 -6.52 -3.19 20.50
N ARG A 114 -7.14 -2.07 20.86
CA ARG A 114 -6.41 -0.93 21.39
C ARG A 114 -5.90 -1.21 22.81
N THR A 115 -4.67 -0.79 23.11
CA THR A 115 -4.12 -0.74 24.48
C THR A 115 -4.31 0.61 25.14
#